data_AF-A0A2N5DB46-F1
#
_entry.id   AF-A0A2N5DB46-F1
#
_cell.length_a   1.000
_cell.length_b   1.000
_cell.length_c   1.000
_cell.angle_alpha   90.00
_cell.angle_beta   90.00
_cell.angle_gamma   90.00
#
_symmetry.space_group_name_H-M   'P 1'
#
loop_
_entity.id
_entity.type
_entity.pdbx_description
1 polymer ?
#
loop_
_entity_poly.entity_id
_entity_poly.type
_entity_poly.pdbx_seq_one_letter_code
_entity_poly.pdbx_strand_id
1 'polypeptide(L)'
;MSGAPSFRQACAVWLKVGCLGFGGPAGQIALLHREVVERRGWVDEDRFAHALSFCMLLPGPEAQQLATWLGWRLHGVRGGLAAGLLFVLPGLLAMLGLSALYVVHGQARWAAPVLLGLKAAVVALVLQALLRMAGRAARGRAGAVAAILAFLALTCTIAPFPLVILVAGLGGWLWGARGGPIAADVEAPPLNGAGRAALVCLAVWLGPVALAFLLAPGSALAQIGAAFSGLAVVSFGGAYAALAYVGQVSGELGWLTPGQMLDGLGLAETTPGPLVLVFVFVGFVAAWRDADPALAWPMAVLGGLMAAWATFAPSFLWIFAGGPFVERLRGHARAAAALSWVGAAVVGVIASLALWFAVHLLFRTGNEAAWGPFRATLPDLVSLDPTALGLVALACGLTFAMRLPILALVAVMTLAGAACSMLLGG
;
A
#
# COMPACT_ATOMS: atom_id res chain seq x y z
N MET A 1 0.85 3.14 -36.84
CA MET A 1 1.20 2.22 -35.74
C MET A 1 2.68 1.93 -35.85
N SER A 2 3.53 2.56 -35.03
CA SER A 2 4.91 2.08 -34.83
C SER A 2 4.84 0.62 -34.37
N GLY A 3 5.65 -0.25 -34.96
CA GLY A 3 5.53 -1.71 -34.80
C GLY A 3 5.46 -2.13 -33.34
N ALA A 4 4.51 -3.02 -33.02
CA ALA A 4 4.38 -3.58 -31.67
C ALA A 4 5.74 -4.14 -31.21
N PRO A 5 6.19 -3.82 -29.99
CA PRO A 5 7.51 -4.24 -29.53
C PRO A 5 7.61 -5.76 -29.47
N SER A 6 8.82 -6.29 -29.63
CA SER A 6 9.06 -7.70 -29.32
C SER A 6 8.84 -7.96 -27.83
N PHE A 7 8.43 -9.18 -27.48
CA PHE A 7 8.18 -9.56 -26.08
C PHE A 7 9.41 -9.32 -25.19
N ARG A 8 10.63 -9.62 -25.68
CA ARG A 8 11.89 -9.38 -24.96
C ARG A 8 12.10 -7.89 -24.68
N GLN A 9 11.82 -7.02 -25.65
CA GLN A 9 11.90 -5.56 -25.46
C GLN A 9 10.90 -5.08 -24.41
N ALA A 10 9.68 -5.60 -24.42
CA ALA A 10 8.68 -5.28 -23.41
C ALA A 10 9.12 -5.74 -22.00
N CYS A 11 9.60 -6.98 -21.84
CA CYS A 11 10.11 -7.47 -20.56
C CYS A 11 11.26 -6.61 -20.00
N ALA A 12 12.17 -6.15 -20.85
CA ALA A 12 13.24 -5.25 -20.43
C ALA A 12 12.70 -3.91 -19.91
N VAL A 13 11.61 -3.39 -20.50
CA VAL A 13 10.94 -2.17 -20.02
C VAL A 13 10.23 -2.42 -18.70
N TRP A 14 9.50 -3.53 -18.54
CA TRP A 14 8.81 -3.84 -17.29
C TRP A 14 9.77 -4.01 -16.12
N LEU A 15 10.89 -4.71 -16.34
CA LEU A 15 11.94 -4.82 -15.35
C LEU A 15 12.58 -3.47 -15.04
N LYS A 16 12.86 -2.65 -16.06
CA LYS A 16 13.39 -1.29 -15.86
C LYS A 16 12.45 -0.43 -15.01
N VAL A 17 11.15 -0.46 -15.30
CA VAL A 17 10.14 0.26 -14.52
C VAL A 17 10.11 -0.27 -13.09
N GLY A 18 10.19 -1.59 -12.90
CA GLY A 18 10.28 -2.21 -11.57
C GLY A 18 11.52 -1.77 -10.78
N CYS A 19 12.68 -1.62 -11.43
CA CYS A 19 13.92 -1.17 -10.78
C CYS A 19 13.98 0.34 -10.50
N LEU A 20 13.23 1.16 -11.25
CA LEU A 20 13.27 2.62 -11.18
C LEU A 20 12.00 3.25 -10.61
N GLY A 21 11.03 2.43 -10.21
CA GLY A 21 9.69 2.83 -9.77
C GLY A 21 9.65 3.46 -8.37
N PHE A 22 10.47 4.48 -8.11
CA PHE A 22 10.46 5.25 -6.87
C PHE A 22 9.40 6.36 -6.89
N GLY A 23 9.04 6.85 -5.71
CA GLY A 23 8.19 8.03 -5.58
C GLY A 23 6.69 7.74 -5.42
N GLY A 24 6.35 6.53 -4.96
CA GLY A 24 4.96 6.10 -4.75
C GLY A 24 4.16 5.97 -6.05
N PRO A 25 2.82 5.83 -5.96
CA PRO A 25 1.96 5.55 -7.12
C PRO A 25 2.10 6.59 -8.24
N ALA A 26 2.17 7.88 -7.88
CA ALA A 26 2.29 8.95 -8.87
C ALA A 26 3.61 8.89 -9.67
N GLY A 27 4.74 8.63 -8.99
CA GLY A 27 6.05 8.48 -9.63
C GLY A 27 6.09 7.26 -10.55
N GLN A 28 5.49 6.14 -10.11
CA GLN A 28 5.41 4.91 -10.90
C GLN A 28 4.52 5.05 -12.14
N ILE A 29 3.35 5.68 -12.00
CA ILE A 29 2.44 5.94 -13.12
C ILE A 29 3.10 6.89 -14.13
N ALA A 30 3.78 7.95 -13.65
CA ALA A 30 4.53 8.87 -14.52
C ALA A 30 5.68 8.14 -15.25
N LEU A 31 6.38 7.22 -14.59
CA LEU A 31 7.43 6.42 -15.23
C LEU A 31 6.86 5.47 -16.29
N LEU A 32 5.72 4.82 -16.01
CA LEU A 32 5.00 3.99 -16.98
C LEU A 32 4.59 4.81 -18.20
N HIS A 33 3.98 5.98 -17.99
CA HIS A 33 3.57 6.91 -19.05
C HIS A 33 4.77 7.32 -19.90
N ARG A 34 5.83 7.84 -19.28
CA ARG A 34 7.05 8.25 -19.96
C ARG A 34 7.66 7.14 -20.82
N GLU A 35 7.72 5.91 -20.31
CA GLU A 35 8.37 4.81 -21.03
C GLU A 35 7.50 4.21 -22.14
N VAL A 36 6.17 4.14 -21.97
CA VAL A 36 5.26 3.45 -22.89
C VAL A 36 4.60 4.41 -23.88
N VAL A 37 4.25 5.62 -23.43
CA VAL A 37 3.57 6.66 -24.24
C VAL A 37 4.62 7.57 -24.86
N GLU A 38 5.30 8.41 -24.06
CA GLU A 38 6.16 9.48 -24.58
C GLU A 38 7.37 8.96 -25.36
N ARG A 39 8.15 8.06 -24.75
CA ARG A 39 9.44 7.63 -25.30
C ARG A 39 9.31 6.65 -26.46
N ARG A 40 8.27 5.80 -26.43
CA ARG A 40 8.15 4.64 -27.34
C ARG A 40 6.90 4.66 -28.20
N GLY A 41 5.87 5.40 -27.82
CA GLY A 41 4.60 5.46 -28.55
C GLY A 41 3.95 4.09 -28.73
N TRP A 42 4.09 3.17 -27.76
CA TRP A 42 3.45 1.85 -27.81
C TRP A 42 1.94 1.95 -27.53
N VAL A 43 1.54 2.95 -26.74
CA VAL A 43 0.17 3.26 -26.37
C VAL A 43 -0.02 4.77 -26.49
N ASP A 44 -1.19 5.22 -26.95
CA ASP A 44 -1.55 6.63 -27.05
C ASP A 44 -2.07 7.20 -25.71
N GLU A 45 -2.18 8.52 -25.64
CA GLU A 45 -2.59 9.24 -24.43
C GLU A 45 -3.98 8.82 -23.94
N ASP A 46 -4.94 8.72 -24.86
CA ASP A 46 -6.33 8.38 -24.54
C ASP A 46 -6.46 6.98 -23.95
N ARG A 47 -5.78 5.99 -24.54
CA ARG A 47 -5.77 4.62 -24.01
C ARG A 47 -5.08 4.53 -22.68
N PHE A 48 -3.99 5.27 -22.47
CA PHE A 48 -3.31 5.31 -21.17
C PHE A 48 -4.21 5.93 -20.09
N ALA A 49 -4.83 7.08 -20.37
CA ALA A 49 -5.75 7.75 -19.46
C ALA A 49 -6.98 6.89 -19.14
N HIS A 50 -7.52 6.18 -20.14
CA HIS A 50 -8.61 5.23 -19.96
C HIS A 50 -8.20 4.09 -19.01
N ALA A 51 -7.06 3.45 -19.29
CA ALA A 51 -6.55 2.33 -18.49
C ALA A 51 -6.25 2.75 -17.04
N LEU A 52 -5.67 3.93 -16.86
CA LEU A 52 -5.43 4.51 -15.54
C LEU A 52 -6.74 4.71 -14.79
N SER A 53 -7.73 5.33 -15.43
CA SER A 53 -9.05 5.53 -14.84
C SER A 53 -9.73 4.21 -14.50
N PHE A 54 -9.43 3.12 -15.23
CA PHE A 54 -9.98 1.79 -14.97
C PHE A 54 -9.33 1.19 -13.73
N CYS A 55 -8.00 1.23 -13.63
CA CYS A 55 -7.26 0.72 -12.49
C CYS A 55 -7.57 1.48 -11.19
N MET A 56 -7.92 2.77 -11.27
CA MET A 56 -8.33 3.56 -10.08
C MET A 56 -9.67 3.13 -9.47
N LEU A 57 -10.48 2.33 -10.19
CA LEU A 57 -11.76 1.80 -9.70
C LEU A 57 -11.61 0.39 -9.11
N LEU A 58 -10.48 -0.27 -9.36
CA LEU A 58 -10.20 -1.61 -8.90
C LEU A 58 -9.54 -1.57 -7.51
N PRO A 59 -9.83 -2.55 -6.63
CA PRO A 59 -9.10 -2.64 -5.38
C PRO A 59 -7.68 -3.17 -5.64
N GLY A 60 -6.70 -2.63 -4.92
CA GLY A 60 -5.30 -3.05 -4.99
C GLY A 60 -4.34 -1.99 -5.54
N PRO A 61 -3.07 -2.37 -5.79
CA PRO A 61 -2.00 -1.44 -6.16
C PRO A 61 -2.14 -0.97 -7.63
N GLU A 62 -2.52 0.29 -7.81
CA GLU A 62 -3.00 0.81 -9.09
C GLU A 62 -1.90 0.83 -10.17
N ALA A 63 -0.65 1.12 -9.78
CA ALA A 63 0.48 1.14 -10.72
C ALA A 63 0.82 -0.26 -11.26
N GLN A 64 0.71 -1.30 -10.42
CA GLN A 64 0.93 -2.68 -10.84
C GLN A 64 -0.21 -3.17 -11.74
N GLN A 65 -1.44 -2.78 -11.44
CA GLN A 65 -2.60 -3.06 -12.28
C GLN A 65 -2.45 -2.40 -13.66
N LEU A 66 -2.03 -1.14 -13.70
CA LEU A 66 -1.78 -0.43 -14.95
C LEU A 66 -0.66 -1.09 -15.77
N ALA A 67 0.47 -1.47 -15.14
CA ALA A 67 1.53 -2.22 -15.81
C ALA A 67 1.01 -3.55 -16.38
N THR A 68 0.23 -4.30 -15.60
CA THR A 68 -0.39 -5.55 -16.02
C THR A 68 -1.33 -5.35 -17.20
N TRP A 69 -2.15 -4.29 -17.18
CA TRP A 69 -3.06 -3.95 -18.28
C TRP A 69 -2.30 -3.58 -19.55
N LEU A 70 -1.26 -2.75 -19.45
CA LEU A 70 -0.41 -2.34 -20.58
C LEU A 70 0.30 -3.55 -21.19
N GLY A 71 0.88 -4.42 -20.36
CA GLY A 71 1.48 -5.68 -20.81
C GLY A 71 0.46 -6.60 -21.47
N TRP A 72 -0.74 -6.70 -20.89
CA TRP A 72 -1.83 -7.49 -21.46
C TRP A 72 -2.25 -6.98 -22.83
N ARG A 73 -2.31 -5.66 -23.00
CA ARG A 73 -2.64 -5.04 -24.28
C ARG A 73 -1.58 -5.28 -25.35
N LEU A 74 -0.30 -5.33 -24.98
CA LEU A 74 0.81 -5.47 -25.93
C LEU A 74 1.08 -6.94 -26.32
N HIS A 75 0.94 -7.91 -25.42
CA HIS A 75 1.27 -9.32 -25.69
C HIS A 75 0.26 -10.32 -25.09
N GLY A 76 -0.99 -9.92 -24.87
CA GLY A 76 -2.02 -10.78 -24.29
C GLY A 76 -1.67 -11.23 -22.87
N VAL A 77 -2.26 -12.35 -22.41
CA VAL A 77 -2.10 -12.82 -21.01
C VAL A 77 -0.63 -12.96 -20.60
N ARG A 78 0.23 -13.44 -21.51
CA ARG A 78 1.67 -13.58 -21.27
C ARG A 78 2.33 -12.22 -21.01
N GLY A 79 1.94 -11.19 -21.76
CA GLY A 79 2.40 -9.82 -21.55
C GLY A 79 1.94 -9.25 -20.22
N GLY A 80 0.67 -9.48 -19.84
CA GLY A 80 0.13 -9.01 -18.57
C GLY A 80 0.83 -9.64 -17.37
N LEU A 81 1.01 -10.96 -17.40
CA LEU A 81 1.77 -11.70 -16.37
C LEU A 81 3.21 -11.19 -16.27
N ALA A 82 3.92 -11.07 -17.40
CA ALA A 82 5.29 -10.59 -17.42
C ALA A 82 5.40 -9.15 -16.87
N ALA A 83 4.52 -8.25 -17.29
CA ALA A 83 4.54 -6.85 -16.86
C ALA A 83 4.26 -6.71 -15.37
N GLY A 84 3.19 -7.34 -14.86
CA GLY A 84 2.83 -7.28 -13.46
C GLY A 84 3.91 -7.89 -12.55
N LEU A 85 4.46 -9.05 -12.92
CA LEU A 85 5.49 -9.72 -12.11
C LEU A 85 6.83 -8.97 -12.13
N LEU A 86 7.32 -8.57 -13.31
CA LEU A 86 8.60 -7.86 -13.42
C LEU A 86 8.57 -6.46 -12.81
N PHE A 87 7.39 -5.86 -12.71
CA PHE A 87 7.18 -4.59 -12.01
C PHE A 87 7.37 -4.72 -10.49
N VAL A 88 6.91 -5.83 -9.89
CA VAL A 88 6.97 -6.06 -8.44
C VAL A 88 8.29 -6.72 -8.01
N LEU A 89 8.85 -7.59 -8.85
CA LEU A 89 9.96 -8.48 -8.50
C LEU A 89 11.19 -7.77 -7.91
N PRO A 90 11.70 -6.65 -8.47
CA PRO A 90 12.88 -5.97 -7.91
C PRO A 90 12.63 -5.48 -6.48
N GLY A 91 11.48 -4.86 -6.25
CA GLY A 91 11.08 -4.37 -4.93
C GLY A 91 10.82 -5.50 -3.93
N LEU A 92 10.22 -6.61 -4.38
CA LEU A 92 10.02 -7.80 -3.56
C LEU A 92 11.37 -8.37 -3.08
N LEU A 93 12.34 -8.53 -3.98
CA LEU A 93 13.67 -9.04 -3.63
C LEU A 93 14.41 -8.08 -2.69
N ALA A 94 14.34 -6.77 -2.96
CA ALA A 94 14.90 -5.75 -2.09
C ALA A 94 14.27 -5.82 -0.68
N MET A 95 12.95 -5.93 -0.59
CA MET A 95 12.26 -5.95 0.69
C MET A 95 12.51 -7.24 1.48
N LEU A 96 12.58 -8.40 0.81
CA LEU A 96 13.00 -9.65 1.45
C LEU A 96 14.42 -9.52 2.02
N GLY A 97 15.35 -8.93 1.25
CA GLY A 97 16.72 -8.69 1.70
C GLY A 97 16.80 -7.73 2.89
N LEU A 98 16.05 -6.61 2.86
CA LEU A 98 15.99 -5.66 3.98
C LEU A 98 15.32 -6.27 5.21
N SER A 99 14.31 -7.13 5.03
CA SER A 99 13.66 -7.85 6.13
C SER A 99 14.62 -8.86 6.78
N ALA A 100 15.38 -9.60 5.96
CA ALA A 100 16.44 -10.49 6.43
C ALA A 100 17.52 -9.72 7.21
N LEU A 101 17.97 -8.57 6.68
CA LEU A 101 18.92 -7.71 7.37
C LEU A 101 18.36 -7.21 8.71
N TYR A 102 17.09 -6.84 8.75
CA TYR A 102 16.42 -6.35 9.94
C TYR A 102 16.34 -7.40 11.05
N VAL A 103 15.96 -8.65 10.75
CA VAL A 103 15.86 -9.68 11.80
C VAL A 103 17.23 -10.09 12.37
N VAL A 104 18.31 -9.94 11.59
CA VAL A 104 19.68 -10.25 12.03
C VAL A 104 20.34 -9.08 12.74
N HIS A 105 20.22 -7.87 12.19
CA HIS A 105 20.98 -6.68 12.63
C HIS A 105 20.12 -5.57 13.20
N GLY A 106 18.79 -5.71 13.27
CA GLY A 106 17.89 -4.67 13.78
C GLY A 106 18.14 -4.28 15.24
N GLN A 107 18.79 -5.15 16.01
CA GLN A 107 19.22 -4.87 17.39
C GLN A 107 20.67 -4.38 17.50
N ALA A 108 21.38 -4.20 16.38
CA ALA A 108 22.72 -3.64 16.40
C ALA A 108 22.68 -2.18 16.85
N ARG A 109 23.72 -1.73 17.59
CA ARG A 109 23.81 -0.36 18.13
C ARG A 109 23.68 0.73 17.07
N TRP A 110 24.15 0.47 15.85
CA TRP A 110 24.07 1.40 14.72
C TRP A 110 22.69 1.43 14.06
N ALA A 111 21.86 0.39 14.23
CA ALA A 111 20.60 0.25 13.53
C ALA A 111 19.53 1.18 14.09
N ALA A 112 19.41 1.28 15.43
CA ALA A 112 18.38 2.10 16.06
C ALA A 112 18.43 3.59 15.66
N PRO A 113 19.60 4.26 15.62
CA PRO A 113 19.69 5.65 15.16
C PRO A 113 19.34 5.84 13.69
N VAL A 114 19.82 4.94 12.82
CA VAL A 114 19.50 4.95 11.38
C VAL A 114 17.99 4.81 11.17
N LEU A 115 17.39 3.82 11.84
CA LEU A 115 15.96 3.57 11.78
C LEU A 115 15.19 4.77 12.33
N LEU A 116 15.62 5.40 13.43
CA LEU A 116 14.95 6.58 13.98
C LEU A 116 14.83 7.72 12.95
N GLY A 117 15.92 8.03 12.24
CA GLY A 117 15.89 9.00 11.14
C GLY A 117 14.90 8.60 10.04
N LEU A 118 14.88 7.33 9.67
CA LEU A 118 13.97 6.78 8.68
C LEU A 118 12.50 6.84 9.13
N LYS A 119 12.19 6.56 10.41
CA LYS A 119 10.84 6.72 10.99
C LYS A 119 10.37 8.16 10.93
N ALA A 120 11.26 9.12 11.22
CA ALA A 120 10.93 10.54 11.11
C ALA A 120 10.60 10.95 9.67
N ALA A 121 11.35 10.44 8.68
CA ALA A 121 11.02 10.63 7.27
C ALA A 121 9.63 10.07 6.93
N VAL A 122 9.33 8.87 7.41
CA VAL A 122 8.03 8.20 7.22
C VAL A 122 6.88 9.06 7.73
N VAL A 123 6.96 9.61 8.94
CA VAL A 123 5.90 10.47 9.49
C VAL A 123 5.65 11.67 8.57
N ALA A 124 6.71 12.32 8.07
CA ALA A 124 6.59 13.43 7.13
C ALA A 124 5.97 13.00 5.78
N LEU A 125 6.33 11.82 5.26
CA LEU A 125 5.79 11.27 4.01
C LEU A 125 4.32 10.88 4.12
N VAL A 126 3.91 10.26 5.23
CA VAL A 126 2.51 9.94 5.51
C VAL A 126 1.69 11.22 5.62
N LEU A 127 2.21 12.25 6.32
CA LEU A 127 1.56 13.56 6.38
C LEU A 127 1.46 14.22 5.00
N GLN A 128 2.50 14.11 4.17
CA GLN A 128 2.48 14.62 2.80
C GLN A 128 1.42 13.91 1.95
N ALA A 129 1.31 12.58 2.09
CA ALA A 129 0.30 11.78 1.43
C ALA A 129 -1.12 12.15 1.89
N LEU A 130 -1.30 12.36 3.19
CA LEU A 130 -2.56 12.81 3.78
C LEU A 130 -3.03 14.13 3.17
N LEU A 131 -2.19 15.16 3.19
CA LEU A 131 -2.54 16.48 2.67
C LEU A 131 -2.84 16.45 1.18
N ARG A 132 -2.04 15.69 0.42
CA ARG A 132 -2.25 15.49 -1.02
C ARG A 132 -3.57 14.79 -1.32
N MET A 133 -3.93 13.76 -0.53
CA MET A 133 -5.16 13.00 -0.70
C MET A 133 -6.38 13.81 -0.25
N ALA A 134 -6.28 14.54 0.87
CA ALA A 134 -7.34 15.41 1.39
C ALA A 134 -7.79 16.43 0.34
N GLY A 135 -6.83 17.09 -0.32
CA GLY A 135 -7.11 18.06 -1.37
C GLY A 135 -7.77 17.50 -2.63
N ARG A 136 -7.80 16.16 -2.81
CA ARG A 136 -8.40 15.47 -3.96
C ARG A 136 -9.69 14.76 -3.61
N ALA A 137 -9.69 13.96 -2.54
CA ALA A 137 -10.75 13.00 -2.22
C ALA A 137 -11.74 13.52 -1.16
N ALA A 138 -11.35 14.41 -0.26
CA ALA A 138 -12.21 14.95 0.80
C ALA A 138 -12.76 16.35 0.47
N ARG A 139 -13.11 16.61 -0.80
CA ARG A 139 -13.64 17.91 -1.24
C ARG A 139 -15.10 18.09 -0.84
N GLY A 140 -15.44 19.32 -0.45
CA GLY A 140 -16.80 19.71 -0.04
C GLY A 140 -17.21 19.15 1.32
N ARG A 141 -18.41 19.57 1.79
CA ARG A 141 -18.89 19.23 3.14
C ARG A 141 -19.06 17.73 3.34
N ALA A 142 -19.63 17.02 2.36
CA ALA A 142 -19.88 15.58 2.45
C ALA A 142 -18.58 14.77 2.55
N GLY A 143 -17.58 15.06 1.70
CA GLY A 143 -16.28 14.40 1.76
C GLY A 143 -15.53 14.67 3.07
N ALA A 144 -15.56 15.91 3.55
CA ALA A 144 -14.95 16.27 4.83
C ALA A 144 -15.61 15.52 6.01
N VAL A 145 -16.95 15.42 6.04
CA VAL A 145 -17.67 14.66 7.07
C VAL A 145 -17.31 13.19 7.02
N ALA A 146 -17.27 12.56 5.84
CA ALA A 146 -16.86 11.17 5.71
C ALA A 146 -15.43 10.92 6.22
N ALA A 147 -14.49 11.82 5.89
CA ALA A 147 -13.12 11.75 6.39
C ALA A 147 -13.05 11.89 7.92
N ILE A 148 -13.74 12.87 8.50
CA ILE A 148 -13.76 13.08 9.96
C ILE A 148 -14.38 11.88 10.68
N LEU A 149 -15.51 11.37 10.19
CA LEU A 149 -16.17 10.20 10.78
C LEU A 149 -15.27 8.95 10.72
N ALA A 150 -14.59 8.71 9.60
CA ALA A 150 -13.65 7.60 9.47
C ALA A 150 -12.45 7.75 10.42
N PHE A 151 -11.90 8.96 10.54
CA PHE A 151 -10.83 9.27 11.48
C PHE A 151 -11.25 8.98 12.94
N LEU A 152 -12.40 9.53 13.35
CA LEU A 152 -12.93 9.34 14.71
C LEU A 152 -13.28 7.88 14.97
N ALA A 153 -13.86 7.17 14.01
CA ALA A 153 -14.17 5.75 14.17
C ALA A 153 -12.90 4.94 14.45
N LEU A 154 -11.82 5.13 13.68
CA LEU A 154 -10.60 4.34 13.87
C LEU A 154 -9.75 4.77 15.07
N THR A 155 -9.73 6.07 15.38
CA THR A 155 -8.92 6.62 16.47
C THR A 155 -9.62 6.46 17.82
N CYS A 156 -10.93 6.67 17.88
CA CYS A 156 -11.69 6.74 19.12
C CYS A 156 -12.49 5.47 19.44
N THR A 157 -12.52 4.48 18.54
CA THR A 157 -13.29 3.24 18.75
C THR A 157 -12.50 1.99 18.32
N ILE A 158 -13.00 0.82 18.71
CA ILE A 158 -12.49 -0.50 18.28
C ILE A 158 -13.06 -0.95 16.91
N ALA A 159 -13.72 -0.04 16.17
CA ALA A 159 -14.32 -0.39 14.89
C ALA A 159 -13.28 -0.93 13.91
N PRO A 160 -13.54 -2.09 13.27
CA PRO A 160 -12.61 -2.65 12.31
C PRO A 160 -12.59 -1.84 11.02
N PHE A 161 -11.41 -1.61 10.45
CA PHE A 161 -11.24 -0.87 9.20
C PHE A 161 -12.21 -1.28 8.06
N PRO A 162 -12.46 -2.58 7.78
CA PRO A 162 -13.40 -2.96 6.73
C PRO A 162 -14.82 -2.44 6.97
N LEU A 163 -15.26 -2.35 8.23
CA LEU A 163 -16.56 -1.79 8.58
C LEU A 163 -16.61 -0.29 8.29
N VAL A 164 -15.56 0.46 8.61
CA VAL A 164 -15.48 1.90 8.32
C VAL A 164 -15.58 2.17 6.82
N ILE A 165 -14.85 1.40 6.01
CA ILE A 165 -14.92 1.51 4.54
C ILE A 165 -16.29 1.11 4.00
N LEU A 166 -16.89 0.04 4.53
CA LEU A 166 -18.22 -0.41 4.13
C LEU A 166 -19.29 0.66 4.44
N VAL A 167 -19.27 1.24 5.64
CA VAL A 167 -20.20 2.31 6.05
C VAL A 167 -20.01 3.55 5.18
N ALA A 168 -18.77 3.92 4.84
CA ALA A 168 -18.51 5.03 3.93
C ALA A 168 -19.08 4.75 2.52
N GLY A 169 -18.89 3.54 1.99
CA GLY A 169 -19.43 3.14 0.70
C GLY A 169 -20.96 3.12 0.67
N LEU A 170 -21.59 2.55 1.69
CA LEU A 170 -23.06 2.58 1.85
C LEU A 170 -23.58 4.01 1.99
N GLY A 171 -22.86 4.86 2.73
CA GLY A 171 -23.22 6.26 2.89
C GLY A 171 -23.19 7.03 1.57
N GLY A 172 -22.13 6.83 0.77
CA GLY A 172 -22.04 7.41 -0.58
C GLY A 172 -23.09 6.85 -1.53
N TRP A 173 -23.45 5.57 -1.41
CA TRP A 173 -24.50 4.95 -2.22
C TRP A 173 -25.89 5.53 -1.93
N LEU A 174 -26.20 5.77 -0.66
CA LEU A 174 -27.53 6.23 -0.21
C LEU A 174 -27.69 7.75 -0.31
N TRP A 175 -26.67 8.52 0.08
CA TRP A 175 -26.73 9.98 0.24
C TRP A 175 -25.82 10.76 -0.70
N GLY A 176 -24.94 10.08 -1.45
CA GLY A 176 -24.03 10.76 -2.35
C GLY A 176 -24.76 11.45 -3.50
N ALA A 177 -24.29 12.65 -3.85
CA ALA A 177 -24.81 13.39 -4.99
C ALA A 177 -24.67 12.52 -6.24
N ARG A 178 -25.77 12.34 -6.98
CA ARG A 178 -25.77 11.60 -8.24
C ARG A 178 -25.04 12.44 -9.27
N GLY A 179 -23.73 12.22 -9.43
CA GLY A 179 -22.99 12.72 -10.58
C GLY A 179 -23.56 12.13 -11.87
N GLY A 180 -23.40 12.84 -12.99
CA GLY A 180 -23.69 12.27 -14.30
C GLY A 180 -22.81 11.04 -14.57
N PRO A 181 -23.29 10.04 -15.35
CA PRO A 181 -22.45 8.94 -15.78
C PRO A 181 -21.17 9.49 -16.43
N ILE A 182 -20.00 8.92 -16.10
CA ILE A 182 -18.78 9.20 -16.86
C ILE A 182 -19.02 8.62 -18.25
N ALA A 183 -18.88 9.44 -19.31
CA ALA A 183 -19.16 9.02 -20.68
C ALA A 183 -18.43 7.71 -21.02
N ALA A 184 -19.20 6.68 -21.37
CA ALA A 184 -18.70 5.37 -21.73
C ALA A 184 -18.41 5.35 -23.24
N ASP A 185 -17.28 5.93 -23.66
CA ASP A 185 -16.88 5.95 -25.07
C ASP A 185 -16.10 4.70 -25.51
N VAL A 186 -15.99 3.68 -24.65
CA VAL A 186 -15.26 2.45 -24.98
C VAL A 186 -16.17 1.23 -24.83
N GLU A 187 -16.27 0.48 -25.93
CA GLU A 187 -17.00 -0.77 -26.01
C GLU A 187 -16.45 -1.76 -24.98
N ALA A 188 -17.32 -2.22 -24.07
CA ALA A 188 -16.93 -3.19 -23.05
C ALA A 188 -16.40 -4.47 -23.73
N PRO A 189 -15.25 -5.01 -23.29
CA PRO A 189 -14.71 -6.21 -23.90
C PRO A 189 -15.72 -7.36 -23.79
N PRO A 190 -15.84 -8.22 -24.81
CA PRO A 190 -16.81 -9.31 -24.81
C PRO A 190 -16.56 -10.26 -23.62
N LEU A 191 -17.65 -10.77 -23.02
CA LEU A 191 -17.61 -11.67 -21.86
C LEU A 191 -16.95 -13.04 -22.13
N ASN A 192 -16.61 -13.32 -23.38
CA ASN A 192 -16.12 -14.62 -23.84
C ASN A 192 -14.80 -14.97 -23.14
N GLY A 193 -14.86 -15.96 -22.24
CA GLY A 193 -13.70 -16.44 -21.48
C GLY A 193 -13.41 -15.71 -20.17
N ALA A 194 -14.13 -14.62 -19.84
CA ALA A 194 -13.95 -13.89 -18.59
C ALA A 194 -14.23 -14.77 -17.36
N GLY A 195 -15.27 -15.61 -17.41
CA GLY A 195 -15.59 -16.56 -16.33
C GLY A 195 -14.48 -17.59 -16.09
N ARG A 196 -13.91 -18.15 -17.18
CA ARG A 196 -12.78 -19.09 -17.08
C ARG A 196 -11.53 -18.40 -16.54
N ALA A 197 -11.22 -17.20 -17.02
CA ALA A 197 -10.10 -16.40 -16.52
C ALA A 197 -10.29 -16.09 -15.02
N ALA A 198 -11.50 -15.76 -14.60
CA ALA A 198 -11.83 -15.52 -13.20
C ALA A 198 -11.59 -16.75 -12.32
N LEU A 199 -12.11 -17.92 -12.74
CA LEU A 199 -11.91 -19.18 -12.01
C LEU A 199 -10.43 -19.55 -11.88
N VAL A 200 -9.66 -19.41 -12.96
CA VAL A 200 -8.22 -19.68 -12.94
C VAL A 200 -7.50 -18.72 -12.00
N CYS A 201 -7.77 -17.41 -12.10
CA CYS A 201 -7.11 -16.43 -11.25
C CYS A 201 -7.51 -16.59 -9.77
N LEU A 202 -8.77 -16.94 -9.48
CA LEU A 202 -9.23 -17.26 -8.13
C LEU A 202 -8.54 -18.50 -7.57
N ALA A 203 -8.45 -19.58 -8.36
CA ALA A 203 -7.76 -20.80 -7.95
C ALA A 203 -6.27 -20.56 -7.70
N VAL A 204 -5.62 -19.76 -8.56
CA VAL A 204 -4.21 -19.38 -8.42
C VAL A 204 -3.99 -18.51 -7.18
N TRP A 205 -4.85 -17.51 -6.95
CA TRP A 205 -4.75 -16.64 -5.78
C TRP A 205 -5.01 -17.40 -4.47
N LEU A 206 -6.17 -18.07 -4.37
CA LEU A 206 -6.62 -18.69 -3.13
C LEU A 206 -5.99 -20.05 -2.87
N GLY A 207 -5.40 -20.71 -3.88
CA GLY A 207 -4.77 -22.02 -3.74
C GLY A 207 -3.69 -22.08 -2.64
N PRO A 208 -2.65 -21.22 -2.69
CA PRO A 208 -1.64 -21.16 -1.63
C PRO A 208 -2.21 -20.79 -0.25
N VAL A 209 -3.20 -19.90 -0.20
CA VAL A 209 -3.86 -19.49 1.05
C VAL A 209 -4.61 -20.68 1.66
N ALA A 210 -5.44 -21.35 0.86
CA ALA A 210 -6.18 -22.54 1.27
C ALA A 210 -5.24 -23.67 1.70
N LEU A 211 -4.14 -23.88 0.97
CA LEU A 211 -3.14 -24.87 1.35
C LEU A 211 -2.51 -24.56 2.72
N ALA A 212 -2.16 -23.31 3.00
CA ALA A 212 -1.65 -22.91 4.32
C ALA A 212 -2.68 -23.19 5.43
N PHE A 213 -3.96 -22.91 5.20
CA PHE A 213 -5.04 -23.23 6.14
C PHE A 213 -5.25 -24.72 6.34
N LEU A 214 -5.15 -25.53 5.28
CA LEU A 214 -5.33 -26.97 5.35
C LEU A 214 -4.19 -27.65 6.10
N LEU A 215 -2.96 -27.15 5.93
CA LEU A 215 -1.78 -27.70 6.59
C LEU A 215 -1.62 -27.23 8.03
N ALA A 216 -1.86 -25.94 8.30
CA ALA A 216 -1.63 -25.33 9.60
C ALA A 216 -2.53 -24.10 9.81
N PRO A 217 -3.83 -24.28 10.14
CA PRO A 217 -4.80 -23.18 10.20
C PRO A 217 -4.48 -22.13 11.27
N GLY A 218 -3.76 -22.50 12.33
CA GLY A 218 -3.32 -21.60 13.39
C GLY A 218 -1.99 -20.87 13.10
N SER A 219 -1.26 -21.24 12.04
CA SER A 219 0.05 -20.67 11.75
C SER A 219 -0.01 -19.21 11.30
N ALA A 220 1.05 -18.43 11.56
CA ALA A 220 1.19 -17.09 11.01
C ALA A 220 1.05 -17.08 9.48
N LEU A 221 1.54 -18.10 8.77
CA LEU A 221 1.45 -18.18 7.31
C LEU A 221 -0.01 -18.21 6.81
N ALA A 222 -0.88 -19.00 7.46
CA ALA A 222 -2.30 -19.06 7.14
C ALA A 222 -2.99 -17.72 7.47
N GLN A 223 -2.70 -17.14 8.64
CA GLN A 223 -3.25 -15.86 9.07
C GLN A 223 -2.83 -14.70 8.13
N ILE A 224 -1.57 -14.66 7.70
CA ILE A 224 -1.06 -13.74 6.67
C ILE A 224 -1.86 -13.92 5.38
N GLY A 225 -1.98 -15.16 4.89
CA GLY A 225 -2.75 -15.45 3.68
C GLY A 225 -4.19 -14.91 3.73
N ALA A 226 -4.90 -15.13 4.85
CA ALA A 226 -6.26 -14.60 5.04
C ALA A 226 -6.29 -13.08 5.17
N ALA A 227 -5.46 -12.49 6.03
CA ALA A 227 -5.47 -11.06 6.30
C ALA A 227 -5.18 -10.24 5.04
N PHE A 228 -4.13 -10.61 4.29
CA PHE A 228 -3.75 -9.90 3.07
C PHE A 228 -4.70 -10.19 1.91
N SER A 229 -5.33 -11.37 1.86
CA SER A 229 -6.41 -11.62 0.89
C SER A 229 -7.66 -10.80 1.19
N GLY A 230 -8.03 -10.66 2.47
CA GLY A 230 -9.10 -9.77 2.91
C GLY A 230 -8.79 -8.32 2.56
N LEU A 231 -7.57 -7.86 2.87
CA LEU A 231 -7.06 -6.55 2.50
C LEU A 231 -7.21 -6.29 1.00
N ALA A 232 -6.80 -7.24 0.15
CA ALA A 232 -6.84 -7.07 -1.30
C ALA A 232 -8.26 -6.89 -1.88
N VAL A 233 -9.29 -7.33 -1.17
CA VAL A 233 -10.70 -7.09 -1.55
C VAL A 233 -11.17 -5.69 -1.13
N VAL A 234 -10.66 -5.17 -0.02
CA VAL A 234 -11.11 -3.89 0.58
C VAL A 234 -10.13 -2.74 0.38
N SER A 235 -9.00 -2.97 -0.30
CA SER A 235 -7.93 -2.00 -0.47
C SER A 235 -8.27 -0.96 -1.54
N PHE A 236 -9.04 0.05 -1.13
CA PHE A 236 -9.26 1.28 -1.88
C PHE A 236 -8.45 2.42 -1.25
N GLY A 237 -7.83 3.27 -2.08
CA GLY A 237 -7.16 4.48 -1.61
C GLY A 237 -5.66 4.34 -1.29
N GLY A 238 -4.99 3.39 -1.95
CA GLY A 238 -3.54 3.28 -1.98
C GLY A 238 -2.87 2.67 -0.74
N ALA A 239 -1.55 2.60 -0.79
CA ALA A 239 -0.72 1.86 0.17
C ALA A 239 -0.89 2.29 1.63
N TYR A 240 -1.08 3.58 1.91
CA TYR A 240 -1.22 4.10 3.27
C TYR A 240 -2.54 3.69 3.93
N ALA A 241 -3.64 3.60 3.17
CA ALA A 241 -4.92 3.13 3.70
C ALA A 241 -4.84 1.65 4.08
N ALA A 242 -4.24 0.85 3.19
CA ALA A 242 -3.99 -0.56 3.41
C ALA A 242 -3.05 -0.79 4.60
N LEU A 243 -2.08 0.09 4.83
CA LEU A 243 -1.20 0.00 6.00
C LEU A 243 -1.94 0.22 7.33
N ALA A 244 -2.99 1.04 7.37
CA ALA A 244 -3.81 1.19 8.58
C ALA A 244 -4.53 -0.12 8.95
N TYR A 245 -5.07 -0.83 7.95
CA TYR A 245 -5.65 -2.16 8.16
C TYR A 245 -4.59 -3.15 8.66
N VAL A 246 -3.43 -3.19 8.00
CA VAL A 246 -2.35 -4.09 8.39
C VAL A 246 -1.84 -3.75 9.79
N GLY A 247 -1.77 -2.47 10.16
CA GLY A 247 -1.44 -2.01 11.51
C GLY A 247 -2.41 -2.53 12.56
N GLN A 248 -3.72 -2.44 12.30
CA GLN A 248 -4.75 -2.99 13.17
C GLN A 248 -4.60 -4.52 13.33
N VAL A 249 -4.53 -5.26 12.22
CA VAL A 249 -4.39 -6.72 12.24
C VAL A 249 -3.08 -7.15 12.92
N SER A 250 -1.99 -6.43 12.68
CA SER A 250 -0.69 -6.73 13.29
C SER A 250 -0.72 -6.52 14.79
N GLY A 251 -1.45 -5.52 15.28
CA GLY A 251 -1.67 -5.31 16.71
C GLY A 251 -2.54 -6.40 17.33
N GLU A 252 -3.65 -6.76 16.68
CA GLU A 252 -4.58 -7.81 17.16
C GLU A 252 -3.94 -9.20 17.22
N LEU A 253 -3.11 -9.54 16.22
CA LEU A 253 -2.42 -10.83 16.13
C LEU A 253 -1.01 -10.82 16.75
N GLY A 254 -0.56 -9.68 17.28
CA GLY A 254 0.77 -9.55 17.89
C GLY A 254 1.95 -9.75 16.93
N TRP A 255 1.74 -9.52 15.62
CA TRP A 255 2.77 -9.73 14.60
C TRP A 255 3.94 -8.77 14.75
N LEU A 256 3.65 -7.47 14.84
CA LEU A 256 4.65 -6.40 14.90
C LEU A 256 4.28 -5.38 15.97
N THR A 257 5.29 -4.82 16.64
CA THR A 257 5.08 -3.62 17.45
C THR A 257 4.90 -2.37 16.57
N PRO A 258 4.33 -1.28 17.10
CA PRO A 258 4.21 -0.01 16.36
C PRO A 258 5.56 0.49 15.83
N GLY A 259 6.62 0.34 16.63
CA GLY A 259 7.98 0.70 16.23
C GLY A 259 8.51 -0.13 15.07
N GLN A 260 8.22 -1.43 15.04
CA GLN A 260 8.60 -2.33 13.93
C GLN A 260 7.81 -2.02 12.65
N MET A 261 6.53 -1.64 12.77
CA MET A 261 5.73 -1.20 11.63
C MET A 261 6.35 0.06 10.98
N LEU A 262 6.78 1.01 11.81
CA LEU A 262 7.51 2.21 11.37
C LEU A 262 8.87 1.87 10.72
N ASP A 263 9.62 0.91 11.28
CA ASP A 263 10.86 0.41 10.68
C ASP A 263 10.60 -0.16 9.28
N GLY A 264 9.62 -1.05 9.17
CA GLY A 264 9.24 -1.69 7.91
C GLY A 264 8.81 -0.67 6.86
N LEU A 265 7.97 0.30 7.22
CA LEU A 265 7.55 1.34 6.29
C LEU A 265 8.75 2.19 5.86
N GLY A 266 9.64 2.50 6.79
CA GLY A 266 10.89 3.20 6.51
C GLY A 266 11.74 2.49 5.47
N LEU A 267 11.97 1.20 5.69
CA LEU A 267 12.72 0.35 4.76
C LEU A 267 12.03 0.31 3.39
N ALA A 268 10.69 0.20 3.35
CA ALA A 268 9.95 0.17 2.09
C ALA A 268 10.12 1.46 1.26
N GLU A 269 10.21 2.64 1.89
CA GLU A 269 10.44 3.92 1.19
C GLU A 269 11.86 4.01 0.56
N THR A 270 12.79 3.14 0.96
CA THR A 270 14.12 3.00 0.32
C THR A 270 14.12 2.07 -0.88
N THR A 271 13.05 1.30 -1.10
CA THR A 271 12.97 0.28 -2.15
C THR A 271 12.30 0.80 -3.42
N PRO A 272 12.70 0.30 -4.61
CA PRO A 272 11.95 0.56 -5.82
C PRO A 272 10.64 -0.24 -5.81
N GLY A 273 9.60 0.30 -6.44
CA GLY A 273 8.32 -0.37 -6.58
C GLY A 273 7.28 0.08 -5.54
N PRO A 274 6.10 -0.56 -5.55
CA PRO A 274 4.94 -0.07 -4.80
C PRO A 274 5.19 -0.04 -3.30
N LEU A 275 4.76 1.04 -2.64
CA LEU A 275 4.90 1.17 -1.18
C LEU A 275 4.22 0.04 -0.39
N VAL A 276 3.19 -0.59 -0.97
CA VAL A 276 2.56 -1.80 -0.40
C VAL A 276 3.54 -2.97 -0.22
N LEU A 277 4.74 -2.93 -0.79
CA LEU A 277 5.79 -3.92 -0.53
C LEU A 277 6.23 -3.95 0.94
N VAL A 278 5.93 -2.92 1.74
CA VAL A 278 6.06 -3.00 3.21
C VAL A 278 5.37 -4.24 3.80
N PHE A 279 4.33 -4.75 3.15
CA PHE A 279 3.62 -5.96 3.57
C PHE A 279 4.49 -7.22 3.54
N VAL A 280 5.51 -7.25 2.66
CA VAL A 280 6.52 -8.31 2.65
C VAL A 280 7.25 -8.36 3.98
N PHE A 281 7.63 -7.21 4.52
CA PHE A 281 8.28 -7.12 5.83
C PHE A 281 7.34 -7.54 6.95
N VAL A 282 6.08 -7.11 6.90
CA VAL A 282 5.08 -7.52 7.89
C VAL A 282 4.94 -9.04 7.92
N GLY A 283 4.72 -9.66 6.76
CA GLY A 283 4.61 -11.12 6.65
C GLY A 283 5.90 -11.85 7.05
N PHE A 284 7.06 -11.29 6.69
CA PHE A 284 8.36 -11.86 7.02
C PHE A 284 8.61 -11.86 8.52
N VAL A 285 8.44 -10.72 9.20
CA VAL A 285 8.67 -10.59 10.64
C VAL A 285 7.62 -11.37 11.43
N ALA A 286 6.35 -11.37 11.00
CA ALA A 286 5.30 -12.17 11.63
C ALA A 286 5.65 -13.66 11.60
N ALA A 287 6.00 -14.21 10.44
CA ALA A 287 6.35 -15.61 10.31
C ALA A 287 7.70 -15.97 10.96
N TRP A 288 8.66 -15.04 10.98
CA TRP A 288 9.93 -15.22 11.72
C TRP A 288 9.70 -15.39 13.23
N ARG A 289 8.77 -14.62 13.80
CA ARG A 289 8.48 -14.65 15.25
C ARG A 289 7.65 -15.85 15.67
N ASP A 290 6.74 -16.30 14.82
CA ASP A 290 5.86 -17.44 15.08
C ASP A 290 6.56 -18.80 14.87
N ALA A 291 7.54 -18.85 13.97
CA ALA A 291 8.19 -20.10 13.58
C ALA A 291 9.11 -20.67 14.67
N ASP A 292 9.19 -22.00 14.70
CA ASP A 292 10.25 -22.71 15.41
C ASP A 292 11.64 -22.19 14.98
N PRO A 293 12.59 -21.95 15.90
CA PRO A 293 13.93 -21.46 15.57
C PRO A 293 14.64 -22.24 14.45
N ALA A 294 14.41 -23.54 14.33
CA ALA A 294 14.99 -24.38 13.27
C ALA A 294 14.42 -24.08 11.86
N LEU A 295 13.20 -23.53 11.79
CA LEU A 295 12.48 -23.22 10.55
C LEU A 295 12.28 -21.71 10.34
N ALA A 296 12.85 -20.87 11.19
CA ALA A 296 12.60 -19.41 11.18
C ALA A 296 12.89 -18.76 9.81
N TRP A 297 14.02 -19.08 9.18
CA TRP A 297 14.39 -18.54 7.86
C TRP A 297 13.43 -18.92 6.73
N PRO A 298 13.16 -20.22 6.46
CA PRO A 298 12.23 -20.59 5.41
C PRO A 298 10.82 -20.08 5.69
N MET A 299 10.37 -20.09 6.95
CA MET A 299 9.05 -19.57 7.31
C MET A 299 8.95 -18.06 7.12
N ALA A 300 9.99 -17.29 7.47
CA ALA A 300 10.01 -15.85 7.26
C ALA A 300 9.96 -15.48 5.77
N VAL A 301 10.74 -16.17 4.93
CA VAL A 301 10.69 -15.99 3.48
C VAL A 301 9.30 -16.35 2.95
N LEU A 302 8.72 -17.46 3.37
CA LEU A 302 7.35 -17.85 2.98
C LEU A 302 6.30 -16.84 3.46
N GLY A 303 6.43 -16.28 4.66
CA GLY A 303 5.55 -15.25 5.19
C GLY A 303 5.59 -13.98 4.34
N GLY A 304 6.79 -13.52 3.98
CA GLY A 304 6.96 -12.37 3.08
C GLY A 304 6.42 -12.63 1.66
N LEU A 305 6.66 -13.83 1.12
CA LEU A 305 6.12 -14.24 -0.19
C LEU A 305 4.60 -14.38 -0.17
N MET A 306 4.01 -14.93 0.89
CA MET A 306 2.56 -15.05 1.06
C MET A 306 1.91 -13.66 1.13
N ALA A 307 2.50 -12.73 1.88
CA ALA A 307 2.00 -11.35 1.95
C ALA A 307 2.05 -10.66 0.57
N ALA A 308 3.16 -10.79 -0.17
CA ALA A 308 3.24 -10.29 -1.54
C ALA A 308 2.20 -10.95 -2.46
N TRP A 309 2.09 -12.27 -2.43
CA TRP A 309 1.18 -13.03 -3.26
C TRP A 309 -0.28 -12.60 -3.02
N ALA A 310 -0.72 -12.62 -1.77
CA ALA A 310 -2.08 -12.25 -1.39
C ALA A 310 -2.41 -10.78 -1.69
N THR A 311 -1.40 -9.90 -1.73
CA THR A 311 -1.55 -8.49 -2.08
C THR A 311 -1.67 -8.26 -3.60
N PHE A 312 -0.83 -8.92 -4.41
CA PHE A 312 -0.70 -8.63 -5.85
C PHE A 312 -1.44 -9.61 -6.77
N ALA A 313 -1.66 -10.86 -6.37
CA ALA A 313 -2.37 -11.85 -7.18
C ALA A 313 -3.80 -11.41 -7.56
N PRO A 314 -4.59 -10.77 -6.66
CA PRO A 314 -5.96 -10.33 -6.97
C PRO A 314 -6.03 -9.32 -8.11
N SER A 315 -5.01 -8.48 -8.29
CA SER A 315 -4.93 -7.55 -9.41
C SER A 315 -5.03 -8.24 -10.76
N PHE A 316 -4.44 -9.43 -10.93
CA PHE A 316 -4.53 -10.17 -12.20
C PHE A 316 -5.95 -10.66 -12.49
N LEU A 317 -6.69 -11.07 -11.45
CA LEU A 317 -8.12 -11.39 -11.55
C LEU A 317 -8.89 -10.17 -12.07
N TRP A 318 -8.67 -9.01 -11.46
CA TRP A 318 -9.36 -7.78 -11.84
C TRP A 318 -9.01 -7.31 -13.26
N ILE A 319 -7.75 -7.43 -13.68
CA ILE A 319 -7.35 -7.04 -15.04
C ILE A 319 -7.89 -8.02 -16.08
N PHE A 320 -7.75 -9.33 -15.89
CA PHE A 320 -8.12 -10.31 -16.91
C PHE A 320 -9.62 -10.62 -16.97
N ALA A 321 -10.36 -10.42 -15.87
CA ALA A 321 -11.78 -10.73 -15.80
C ALA A 321 -12.69 -9.55 -15.39
N GLY A 322 -12.14 -8.48 -14.83
CA GLY A 322 -12.92 -7.37 -14.26
C GLY A 322 -13.44 -6.34 -15.28
N GLY A 323 -12.92 -6.32 -16.51
CA GLY A 323 -13.30 -5.36 -17.57
C GLY A 323 -14.82 -5.12 -17.68
N PRO A 324 -15.65 -6.16 -17.91
CA PRO A 324 -17.11 -6.02 -18.06
C PRO A 324 -17.86 -5.57 -16.78
N PHE A 325 -17.26 -5.72 -15.61
CA PHE A 325 -17.86 -5.29 -14.34
C PHE A 325 -17.61 -3.82 -14.07
N VAL A 326 -16.41 -3.32 -14.37
CA VAL A 326 -16.05 -1.92 -14.13
C VAL A 326 -16.81 -0.98 -15.06
N GLU A 327 -17.01 -1.34 -16.33
CA GLU A 327 -17.82 -0.52 -17.25
C GLU A 327 -19.28 -0.40 -16.79
N ARG A 328 -19.84 -1.49 -16.26
CA ARG A 328 -21.16 -1.42 -15.60
C ARG A 328 -21.12 -0.50 -14.38
N LEU A 329 -20.07 -0.57 -13.55
CA LEU A 329 -19.92 0.27 -12.37
C LEU A 329 -19.84 1.77 -12.71
N ARG A 330 -19.11 2.13 -13.79
CA ARG A 330 -18.95 3.51 -14.28
C ARG A 330 -20.26 4.15 -14.73
N GLY A 331 -21.16 3.37 -15.32
CA GLY A 331 -22.48 3.85 -15.73
C GLY A 331 -23.44 4.14 -14.56
N HIS A 332 -23.12 3.69 -13.34
CA HIS A 332 -24.01 3.83 -12.18
C HIS A 332 -23.59 4.99 -11.26
N ALA A 333 -24.34 6.09 -11.33
CA ALA A 333 -24.11 7.29 -10.51
C ALA A 333 -23.98 7.00 -8.99
N ARG A 334 -24.75 6.03 -8.46
CA ARG A 334 -24.66 5.62 -7.03
C ARG A 334 -23.35 4.91 -6.70
N ALA A 335 -22.83 4.10 -7.62
CA ALA A 335 -21.56 3.40 -7.41
C ALA A 335 -20.38 4.37 -7.45
N ALA A 336 -20.40 5.33 -8.37
CA ALA A 336 -19.42 6.42 -8.41
C ALA A 336 -19.45 7.26 -7.12
N ALA A 337 -20.64 7.56 -6.60
CA ALA A 337 -20.80 8.28 -5.34
C ALA A 337 -20.29 7.47 -4.13
N ALA A 338 -20.56 6.16 -4.08
CA ALA A 338 -20.01 5.25 -3.07
C ALA A 338 -18.48 5.25 -3.07
N LEU A 339 -17.84 5.11 -4.24
CA LEU A 339 -16.39 5.14 -4.38
C LEU A 339 -15.78 6.49 -3.99
N SER A 340 -16.47 7.60 -4.30
CA SER A 340 -16.04 8.94 -3.86
C SER A 340 -16.03 9.07 -2.34
N TRP A 341 -17.05 8.53 -1.65
CA TRP A 341 -17.10 8.54 -0.19
C TRP A 341 -16.07 7.62 0.45
N VAL A 342 -15.81 6.45 -0.16
CA VAL A 342 -14.70 5.57 0.25
C VAL A 342 -13.37 6.31 0.14
N GLY A 343 -13.11 6.99 -0.98
CA GLY A 343 -11.90 7.81 -1.15
C GLY A 343 -11.78 8.93 -0.09
N ALA A 344 -12.90 9.55 0.29
CA ALA A 344 -12.92 10.55 1.35
C ALA A 344 -12.66 9.93 2.74
N ALA A 345 -13.27 8.79 3.05
CA ALA A 345 -13.03 8.06 4.31
C ALA A 345 -11.57 7.62 4.45
N VAL A 346 -10.93 7.21 3.35
CA VAL A 346 -9.50 6.88 3.32
C VAL A 346 -8.62 8.05 3.80
N VAL A 347 -8.99 9.30 3.53
CA VAL A 347 -8.26 10.46 4.07
C VAL A 347 -8.28 10.43 5.60
N GLY A 348 -9.44 10.13 6.20
CA GLY A 348 -9.57 9.93 7.65
C GLY A 348 -8.75 8.76 8.18
N VAL A 349 -8.71 7.66 7.42
CA VAL A 349 -7.87 6.48 7.76
C VAL A 349 -6.39 6.85 7.78
N ILE A 350 -5.91 7.54 6.75
CA ILE A 350 -4.51 7.98 6.68
C ILE A 350 -4.20 8.96 7.82
N ALA A 351 -5.14 9.84 8.18
CA ALA A 351 -4.98 10.73 9.33
C ALA A 351 -4.88 9.97 10.65
N SER A 352 -5.69 8.92 10.83
CA SER A 352 -5.63 8.04 12.01
C SER A 352 -4.28 7.34 12.10
N LEU A 353 -3.77 6.85 10.96
CA LEU A 353 -2.46 6.21 10.87
C LEU A 353 -1.32 7.21 11.16
N ALA A 354 -1.40 8.42 10.61
CA ALA A 354 -0.41 9.47 10.85
C ALA A 354 -0.33 9.85 12.33
N LEU A 355 -1.49 10.00 13.00
CA LEU A 355 -1.54 10.25 14.43
C LEU A 355 -0.94 9.08 15.22
N TRP A 356 -1.32 7.85 14.88
CA TRP A 356 -0.81 6.65 15.53
C TRP A 356 0.73 6.56 15.43
N PHE A 357 1.28 6.80 14.23
CA PHE A 357 2.73 6.83 14.03
C PHE A 357 3.42 7.97 14.77
N ALA A 358 2.85 9.18 14.73
CA ALA A 358 3.41 10.33 15.44
C ALA A 358 3.47 10.06 16.95
N VAL A 359 2.41 9.49 17.53
CA VAL A 359 2.39 9.15 18.96
C VAL A 359 3.47 8.12 19.30
N HIS A 360 3.55 7.01 18.56
CA HIS A 360 4.50 5.93 18.84
C HIS A 360 5.96 6.26 18.48
N LEU A 361 6.20 7.33 17.72
CA LEU A 361 7.54 7.82 17.42
C LEU A 361 7.99 8.89 18.43
N LEU A 362 7.11 9.83 18.76
CA LEU A 362 7.46 11.00 19.58
C LEU A 362 7.41 10.71 21.08
N PHE A 363 6.61 9.76 21.53
CA PHE A 363 6.44 9.46 22.94
C PHE A 363 6.91 8.04 23.26
N ARG A 364 7.70 7.89 24.32
CA ARG A 364 8.23 6.58 24.74
C ARG A 364 7.19 5.73 25.46
N THR A 365 6.24 6.38 26.16
CA THR A 365 5.17 5.73 26.90
C THR A 365 3.82 6.33 26.51
N GLY A 366 2.81 5.48 26.46
CA GLY A 366 1.43 5.87 26.19
C GLY A 366 0.49 4.88 26.86
N ASN A 367 -0.60 5.38 27.41
CA ASN A 367 -1.64 4.55 27.98
C ASN A 367 -2.77 4.41 26.96
N GLU A 368 -3.18 3.17 26.68
CA GLU A 368 -4.43 2.91 26.00
C GLU A 368 -5.55 2.87 27.03
N ALA A 369 -6.44 3.86 27.00
CA ALA A 369 -7.66 3.83 27.76
C ALA A 369 -8.77 3.25 26.89
N ALA A 370 -9.45 2.21 27.36
CA ALA A 370 -10.58 1.61 26.67
C ALA A 370 -11.81 1.58 27.59
N TRP A 371 -12.96 2.00 27.05
CA TRP A 371 -14.25 2.01 27.72
C TRP A 371 -15.32 1.47 26.78
N GLY A 372 -15.57 0.16 26.85
CA GLY A 372 -16.47 -0.52 25.94
C GLY A 372 -15.97 -0.41 24.49
N PRO A 373 -16.78 0.11 23.55
CA PRO A 373 -16.36 0.25 22.16
C PRO A 373 -15.39 1.42 21.93
N PHE A 374 -15.20 2.31 22.90
CA PHE A 374 -14.34 3.48 22.77
C PHE A 374 -12.92 3.18 23.24
N ARG A 375 -11.94 3.71 22.52
CA ARG A 375 -10.52 3.66 22.88
C ARG A 375 -9.88 5.04 22.68
N ALA A 376 -8.87 5.35 23.48
CA ALA A 376 -8.04 6.52 23.28
C ALA A 376 -6.58 6.17 23.62
N THR A 377 -5.68 6.39 22.65
CA THR A 377 -4.24 6.35 22.88
C THR A 377 -3.83 7.71 23.42
N LEU A 378 -3.59 7.81 24.72
CA LEU A 378 -3.16 9.04 25.38
C LEU A 378 -1.63 9.00 25.55
N PRO A 379 -0.87 9.84 24.83
CA PRO A 379 0.56 9.92 25.03
C PRO A 379 0.87 10.47 26.43
N ASP A 380 1.89 9.91 27.07
CA ASP A 380 2.47 10.54 28.26
C ASP A 380 3.32 11.72 27.81
N LEU A 381 2.85 12.94 28.06
CA LEU A 381 3.51 14.17 27.62
C LEU A 381 4.94 14.33 28.18
N VAL A 382 5.23 13.71 29.33
CA VAL A 382 6.56 13.75 29.95
C VAL A 382 7.54 12.83 29.21
N SER A 383 7.04 11.84 28.48
CA SER A 383 7.84 10.86 27.75
C SER A 383 8.27 11.30 26.35
N LEU A 384 8.06 12.58 26.01
CA LEU A 384 8.42 13.16 24.72
C LEU A 384 9.92 13.02 24.45
N ASP A 385 10.26 12.40 23.32
CA ASP A 385 11.64 12.26 22.87
C ASP A 385 12.05 13.48 22.03
N PRO A 386 12.95 14.35 22.55
CA PRO A 386 13.35 15.57 21.85
C PRO A 386 14.13 15.29 20.57
N THR A 387 14.83 14.16 20.49
CA THR A 387 15.58 13.76 19.30
C THR A 387 14.62 13.36 18.19
N ALA A 388 13.61 12.54 18.52
CA ALA A 388 12.56 12.16 17.57
C ALA A 388 11.80 13.39 17.07
N LEU A 389 11.44 14.32 17.98
CA LEU A 389 10.78 15.58 17.62
C LEU A 389 11.63 16.43 16.67
N GLY A 390 12.92 16.59 16.95
CA GLY A 390 13.85 17.34 16.11
C GLY A 390 13.98 16.73 14.71
N LEU A 391 14.10 15.40 14.62
CA LEU A 391 14.17 14.69 13.34
C LEU A 391 12.85 14.78 12.54
N VAL A 392 11.69 14.70 13.20
CA VAL A 392 10.38 14.87 12.54
C VAL A 392 10.23 16.30 12.01
N ALA A 393 10.61 17.30 12.81
CA ALA A 393 10.59 18.70 12.39
C ALA A 393 11.50 18.94 11.17
N LEU A 394 12.71 18.38 11.19
CA LEU A 394 13.64 18.40 10.06
C LEU A 394 13.02 17.73 8.83
N ALA A 395 12.49 16.52 8.96
CA ALA A 395 11.86 15.79 7.86
C ALA A 395 10.69 16.57 7.25
N CYS A 396 9.84 17.19 8.08
CA CYS A 396 8.75 18.05 7.62
C CYS A 396 9.28 19.28 6.88
N GLY A 397 10.31 19.96 7.39
CA GLY A 397 10.95 21.10 6.72
C GLY A 397 11.51 20.72 5.34
N LEU A 398 12.26 19.62 5.27
CA LEU A 398 12.80 19.09 4.01
C LEU A 398 11.70 18.70 3.01
N THR A 399 10.59 18.13 3.50
CA THR A 399 9.48 17.65 2.67
C THR A 399 8.58 18.78 2.16
N PHE A 400 8.22 19.74 3.01
CA PHE A 400 7.21 20.75 2.69
C PHE A 400 7.82 22.09 2.24
N ALA A 401 8.88 22.55 2.90
CA ALA A 401 9.52 23.81 2.56
C ALA A 401 10.50 23.63 1.39
N MET A 402 11.37 22.63 1.47
CA MET A 402 12.40 22.39 0.44
C MET A 402 11.94 21.44 -0.66
N ARG A 403 10.83 20.72 -0.48
CA ARG A 403 10.25 19.78 -1.45
C ARG A 403 11.26 18.76 -1.96
N LEU A 404 12.11 18.23 -1.07
CA LEU A 404 13.10 17.23 -1.43
C LEU A 404 12.43 15.99 -2.05
N PRO A 405 13.03 15.40 -3.10
CA PRO A 405 12.62 14.09 -3.59
C PRO A 405 12.73 13.02 -2.49
N ILE A 406 11.83 12.02 -2.51
CA ILE A 406 11.74 10.98 -1.47
C ILE A 406 13.09 10.31 -1.18
N LEU A 407 13.84 9.92 -2.21
CA LEU A 407 15.16 9.29 -2.03
C LEU A 407 16.18 10.21 -1.34
N ALA A 408 16.17 11.50 -1.67
CA ALA A 408 17.05 12.47 -1.04
C ALA A 408 16.64 12.69 0.43
N LEU A 409 15.34 12.80 0.71
CA LEU A 409 14.82 12.88 2.07
C LEU A 409 15.27 11.69 2.90
N VAL A 410 15.06 10.47 2.38
CA VAL A 410 15.42 9.24 3.08
C VAL A 410 16.92 9.14 3.35
N ALA A 411 17.77 9.50 2.38
CA ALA A 411 19.22 9.52 2.56
C ALA A 411 19.66 10.54 3.62
N VAL A 412 19.16 11.78 3.55
CA VAL A 412 19.49 12.84 4.52
C VAL A 412 19.02 12.44 5.92
N MET A 413 17.80 11.91 6.05
CA MET A 413 17.26 11.53 7.35
C MET A 413 17.96 10.33 7.96
N THR A 414 18.39 9.35 7.14
CA THR A 414 19.22 8.23 7.60
C THR A 414 20.56 8.72 8.17
N LEU A 415 21.22 9.65 7.48
CA LEU A 415 22.47 10.26 7.95
C LEU A 415 22.25 11.11 9.19
N ALA A 416 21.17 11.89 9.26
CA ALA A 416 20.83 12.70 10.42
C ALA A 416 20.59 11.83 11.67
N GLY A 417 19.84 10.73 11.52
CA GLY A 417 19.62 9.76 12.60
C GLY A 417 20.94 9.16 13.11
N ALA A 418 21.83 8.75 12.20
CA ALA A 418 23.16 8.26 12.57
C ALA A 418 24.01 9.33 13.28
N ALA A 419 24.01 10.57 12.76
CA ALA A 419 24.77 11.68 13.34
C ALA A 419 24.28 12.06 14.76
N CYS A 420 22.97 12.06 15.01
CA CYS A 420 22.42 12.32 16.34
C CYS A 420 22.96 11.34 17.39
N SER A 421 23.15 10.07 17.04
CA SER A 421 23.74 9.09 17.99
C SER A 421 25.21 9.34 18.30
N MET A 422 25.97 9.87 17.34
CA MET A 422 27.39 10.21 17.55
C MET A 422 27.54 11.47 18.42
N LEU A 423 26.61 12.41 18.30
CA LEU A 423 26.65 13.69 19.01
C LEU A 423 26.07 13.62 20.43
N LEU A 424 25.05 12.80 20.64
CA LEU A 424 24.33 12.74 21.93
C LEU A 424 24.87 11.68 22.90
N GLY A 425 25.82 10.83 22.45
CA GLY A 425 26.40 9.76 23.27
C GLY A 425 25.40 8.63 23.48
N GLY A 426 25.80 7.41 23.11
CA GLY A 426 24.94 6.21 23.13
C GLY A 426 24.39 5.81 24.49
#